data_AF-A0A923VDI9-F1
#
_entry.id   AF-A0A923VDI9-F1
#
_cell.length_a   1.000
_cell.length_b   1.000
_cell.length_c   1.000
_cell.angle_alpha   90.00
_cell.angle_beta   90.00
_cell.angle_gamma   90.00
#
_symmetry.space_group_name_H-M   'P 1'
#
loop_
_entity.id
_entity.type
_entity.pdbx_description
1 polymer ?
#
loop_
_entity_poly.entity_id
_entity_poly.type
_entity_poly.pdbx_seq_one_letter_code
_entity_poly.pdbx_strand_id
1 'polypeptide(L)'
;KTTHLIITDADSGSVKFLLQSPGENDIRNEINFTQLTTALEITVEWRALTNLHWYPWEKFYAIFIDKITGPGYETALNGLKNFIEKNP
;
A
#
# COMPACT_ATOMS: atom_id res chain seq x y z
N LYS A 1 -2.33 -21.53 0.03
CA LYS A 1 -2.85 -20.42 0.86
C LYS A 1 -3.43 -19.39 -0.09
N THR A 2 -4.68 -18.99 0.08
CA THR A 2 -5.33 -17.99 -0.77
C THR A 2 -5.30 -16.66 -0.04
N THR A 3 -4.78 -15.61 -0.67
CA THR A 3 -4.81 -14.25 -0.13
C THR A 3 -6.11 -13.57 -0.57
N HIS A 4 -6.83 -13.01 0.38
CA HIS A 4 -8.06 -12.27 0.14
C HIS A 4 -7.77 -10.77 0.16
N LEU A 5 -8.22 -10.06 -0.88
CA LEU A 5 -8.23 -8.61 -0.93
C LEU A 5 -9.66 -8.13 -0.68
N ILE A 6 -9.83 -7.29 0.33
CA ILE A 6 -11.14 -6.74 0.71
C ILE A 6 -11.04 -5.22 0.67
N ILE A 7 -11.79 -4.56 -0.21
CA ILE A 7 -11.90 -3.10 -0.21
C ILE A 7 -12.78 -2.71 0.97
N THR A 8 -12.24 -1.94 1.91
CA THR A 8 -12.94 -1.55 3.13
C THR A 8 -13.60 -0.19 3.01
N ASP A 9 -13.00 0.72 2.24
CA ASP A 9 -13.46 2.10 2.07
C ASP A 9 -12.88 2.66 0.78
N ALA A 10 -13.64 3.51 0.10
CA ALA A 10 -13.20 4.19 -1.11
C ALA A 10 -13.93 5.53 -1.24
N ASP A 11 -13.15 6.59 -1.35
CA ASP A 11 -13.63 7.95 -1.55
C ASP A 11 -12.86 8.62 -2.71
N SER A 12 -13.11 9.91 -2.97
CA SER A 12 -12.47 10.63 -4.07
C SER A 12 -10.97 10.92 -3.87
N GLY A 13 -10.48 10.82 -2.64
CA GLY A 13 -9.10 11.11 -2.23
C GLY A 13 -8.38 9.94 -1.58
N SER A 14 -9.04 8.82 -1.28
CA SER A 14 -8.43 7.65 -0.69
C SER A 14 -9.12 6.33 -1.06
N VAL A 15 -8.33 5.27 -1.13
CA VAL A 15 -8.84 3.89 -1.22
C VAL A 15 -8.17 3.07 -0.14
N LYS A 16 -8.97 2.46 0.73
CA LYS A 16 -8.49 1.58 1.80
C LYS A 16 -8.89 0.15 1.51
N PHE A 17 -7.93 -0.76 1.65
CA PHE A 17 -8.16 -2.18 1.45
C PHE A 17 -7.36 -3.01 2.45
N LEU A 18 -7.90 -4.18 2.75
CA LEU A 18 -7.32 -5.16 3.65
C LEU A 18 -6.79 -6.33 2.84
N LEU A 19 -5.54 -6.72 3.11
CA LEU A 19 -4.98 -7.98 2.64
C LEU A 19 -5.01 -8.98 3.79
N GLN A 20 -5.72 -10.08 3.60
CA GLN A 20 -5.84 -11.16 4.57
C GLN A 20 -5.23 -12.44 4.00
N SER A 21 -4.26 -13.00 4.71
CA SER A 21 -3.59 -14.25 4.36
C SER A 21 -3.72 -15.23 5.54
N PRO A 22 -4.14 -16.48 5.32
CA PRO A 22 -4.25 -17.47 6.39
C PRO A 22 -2.92 -17.71 7.13
N GLY A 23 -2.92 -17.40 8.43
CA GLY A 23 -1.76 -17.54 9.31
C GLY A 23 -0.77 -16.37 9.28
N GLU A 24 -1.15 -15.24 8.68
CA GLU A 24 -0.41 -13.98 8.67
C GLU A 24 -1.27 -12.87 9.28
N ASN A 25 -0.63 -11.78 9.69
CA ASN A 25 -1.34 -10.61 10.17
C ASN A 25 -1.99 -9.87 9.01
N ASP A 26 -3.21 -9.38 9.24
CA ASP A 26 -3.89 -8.54 8.29
C ASP A 26 -3.07 -7.27 8.00
N ILE A 27 -2.89 -6.98 6.71
CA ILE A 27 -2.18 -5.78 6.26
C ILE A 27 -3.22 -4.76 5.80
N ARG A 28 -3.31 -3.65 6.52
CA ARG A 28 -4.16 -2.53 6.14
C ARG A 28 -3.40 -1.66 5.15
N ASN A 29 -3.99 -1.45 3.99
CA ASN A 29 -3.43 -0.63 2.95
C ASN A 29 -4.32 0.57 2.71
N GLU A 30 -3.69 1.72 2.48
CA GLU A 30 -4.35 2.96 2.13
C GLU A 30 -3.57 3.61 0.99
N ILE A 31 -4.27 3.93 -0.09
CA ILE A 31 -3.75 4.73 -1.21
C ILE A 31 -4.43 6.08 -1.12
N ASN A 32 -3.64 7.13 -0.93
CA ASN A 32 -4.11 8.51 -0.82
C ASN A 32 -3.73 9.32 -2.07
N PHE A 33 -4.65 10.13 -2.54
CA PHE A 33 -4.51 11.03 -3.68
C PHE A 33 -4.57 12.46 -3.17
N THR A 34 -3.49 13.21 -3.34
CA THR A 34 -3.42 14.62 -2.92
C THR A 34 -3.05 15.48 -4.12
N GLN A 35 -3.91 16.43 -4.45
CA GLN A 35 -3.61 17.42 -5.48
C GLN A 35 -2.68 18.50 -4.90
N LEU A 36 -1.57 18.77 -5.59
CA LEU A 36 -0.67 19.85 -5.20
C LEU A 36 -1.31 21.19 -5.62
N THR A 37 -1.55 22.09 -4.67
CA THR A 37 -2.21 23.39 -4.93
C THR A 37 -1.44 24.29 -5.90
N THR A 38 -0.15 24.05 -6.08
CA THR A 38 0.75 24.89 -6.88
C THR A 38 1.03 24.33 -8.28
N ALA A 39 0.65 23.08 -8.56
CA ALA A 39 0.96 22.40 -9.82
C ALA A 39 -0.23 21.56 -10.30
N LEU A 40 -0.32 21.29 -11.61
CA LEU A 40 -1.25 20.30 -12.17
C LEU A 40 -0.75 18.86 -11.91
N GLU A 41 -0.24 18.62 -10.71
CA GLU A 41 0.35 17.36 -10.30
C GLU A 41 -0.51 16.72 -9.20
N ILE A 42 -0.68 15.41 -9.31
CA ILE A 42 -1.36 14.59 -8.31
C ILE A 42 -0.31 13.70 -7.67
N THR A 43 -0.17 13.82 -6.35
CA THR A 43 0.67 12.94 -5.55
C THR A 43 -0.15 11.74 -5.12
N VAL A 44 0.36 10.54 -5.40
CA VAL A 44 -0.21 9.28 -4.93
C VAL A 44 0.71 8.68 -3.90
N GLU A 45 0.20 8.42 -2.70
CA GLU A 45 0.93 7.81 -1.59
C GLU A 45 0.29 6.46 -1.24
N TRP A 46 1.08 5.39 -1.15
CA TRP A 46 0.63 4.10 -0.65
C TRP A 46 1.22 3.85 0.73
N ARG A 47 0.34 3.74 1.73
CA ARG A 47 0.68 3.34 3.10
C ARG A 47 0.25 1.90 3.37
N ALA A 48 1.18 1.06 3.81
CA ALA A 48 0.91 -0.30 4.25
C ALA A 48 1.19 -0.44 5.75
N LEU A 49 0.14 -0.65 6.54
CA LEU A 49 0.20 -0.79 7.99
C LEU A 49 0.04 -2.27 8.36
N THR A 50 1.11 -2.86 8.89
CA THR A 50 1.11 -4.23 9.40
C THR A 50 1.23 -4.21 10.91
N ASN A 51 0.26 -4.79 11.62
CA ASN A 51 0.38 -5.01 13.05
C ASN A 51 1.25 -6.24 13.29
N LEU A 52 2.27 -6.12 14.14
CA LEU A 52 3.18 -7.21 14.50
C LEU A 52 2.95 -7.61 15.95
N HIS A 53 3.12 -8.88 16.30
CA HIS A 53 3.05 -9.28 17.69
C HIS A 53 4.29 -8.81 18.45
N TRP A 54 4.21 -8.88 19.78
CA TRP A 54 5.27 -8.41 20.67
C TRP A 54 6.59 -9.19 20.53
N TYR A 55 6.53 -10.42 19.99
CA TYR A 55 7.65 -11.34 20.02
C TYR A 55 8.91 -10.78 19.32
N PRO A 56 10.11 -10.94 19.92
CA PRO A 56 11.32 -10.32 19.40
C PRO A 56 11.65 -10.68 17.94
N TRP A 57 11.45 -11.93 17.53
CA TRP A 57 11.73 -12.38 16.16
C TRP A 57 10.85 -11.69 15.11
N GLU A 58 9.59 -11.38 15.41
CA GLU A 58 8.70 -10.66 14.50
C GLU A 58 9.12 -9.20 14.34
N LYS A 59 9.65 -8.58 15.40
CA LYS A 59 10.21 -7.22 15.31
C LYS A 59 11.46 -7.15 14.45
N PHE A 60 12.32 -8.18 14.48
CA PHE A 60 13.47 -8.25 13.56
C PHE A 60 13.00 -8.38 12.12
N TYR A 61 11.98 -9.20 11.84
CA TYR A 61 11.40 -9.32 10.51
C TYR A 61 10.85 -7.98 9.99
N ALA A 62 10.22 -7.18 10.86
CA ALA A 62 9.71 -5.85 10.55
C ALA A 62 10.75 -4.90 9.94
N ILE A 63 12.00 -4.97 10.43
CA ILE A 63 13.08 -4.09 9.96
C ILE A 63 13.45 -4.41 8.50
N PHE A 64 13.22 -5.65 8.07
CA PHE A 64 13.52 -6.10 6.71
C PHE A 64 12.30 -6.11 5.80
N ILE A 65 11.08 -6.09 6.34
CA ILE A 65 9.85 -6.15 5.54
C ILE A 65 9.77 -4.97 4.58
N ASP A 66 10.11 -3.76 5.03
CA ASP A 66 10.07 -2.54 4.22
C ASP A 66 11.06 -2.61 3.04
N LYS A 67 12.25 -3.19 3.25
CA LYS A 67 13.22 -3.41 2.16
C LYS A 67 12.76 -4.45 1.14
N ILE A 68 11.93 -5.40 1.55
CA ILE A 68 11.41 -6.47 0.69
C ILE A 68 10.19 -5.98 -0.08
N THR A 69 9.28 -5.27 0.57
CA THR A 69 8.01 -4.83 -0.02
C THR A 69 8.09 -3.46 -0.68
N GLY A 70 8.99 -2.59 -0.22
CA GLY A 70 9.18 -1.23 -0.72
C GLY A 70 9.39 -1.15 -2.24
N PRO A 71 10.33 -1.92 -2.82
CA PRO A 71 10.51 -1.96 -4.28
C PRO A 71 9.25 -2.42 -5.03
N GLY A 72 8.45 -3.30 -4.42
CA GLY A 72 7.18 -3.75 -4.98
C GLY A 72 6.14 -2.64 -5.03
N TYR A 73 5.99 -1.88 -3.94
CA TYR A 73 5.09 -0.72 -3.90
C TYR A 73 5.50 0.36 -4.89
N GLU A 74 6.80 0.67 -4.97
CA GLU A 74 7.32 1.66 -5.92
C GLU A 74 7.11 1.24 -7.37
N THR A 75 7.34 -0.03 -7.70
CA THR A 75 7.07 -0.57 -9.04
C THR A 75 5.58 -0.48 -9.40
N ALA A 76 4.70 -0.78 -8.45
CA ALA A 76 3.26 -0.69 -8.66
C ALA A 76 2.79 0.75 -8.88
N LEU A 77 3.30 1.71 -8.10
CA LEU A 77 3.01 3.14 -8.28
C LEU A 77 3.54 3.66 -9.62
N ASN A 78 4.74 3.27 -10.03
CA ASN A 78 5.28 3.62 -11.34
C ASN A 78 4.45 3.00 -12.48
N GLY A 79 3.98 1.76 -12.31
CA GLY A 79 3.04 1.12 -13.25
C GLY A 79 1.72 1.89 -13.36
N LEU A 80 1.16 2.31 -12.24
CA LEU A 80 -0.05 3.13 -12.18
C LEU A 80 0.15 4.47 -12.89
N LYS A 81 1.25 5.15 -12.60
CA LYS A 81 1.64 6.41 -13.27
C LYS A 81 1.69 6.23 -14.79
N ASN A 82 2.46 5.25 -15.26
CA ASN A 82 2.61 4.97 -16.69
C ASN A 82 1.28 4.62 -17.36
N PHE A 83 0.40 3.88 -16.67
CA PHE A 83 -0.91 3.51 -17.20
C PHE A 83 -1.82 4.73 -17.39
N ILE A 84 -1.87 5.61 -16.39
CA ILE A 84 -2.68 6.83 -16.42
C ILE A 84 -2.13 7.81 -17.46
N GLU A 85 -0.82 8.08 -17.46
CA GLU A 85 -0.21 9.02 -18.39
C GLU A 85 -0.29 8.55 -19.86
N LYS A 86 -0.32 7.24 -20.10
CA LYS A 86 -0.47 6.67 -21.44
C LYS A 86 -1.91 6.66 -21.94
N ASN A 87 -2.90 6.71 -21.05
CA ASN A 87 -4.33 6.73 -21.38
C ASN A 87 -4.99 7.99 -20.79
N PRO A 88 -4.73 9.17 -21.39
CA PRO A 88 -5.31 10.43 -20.94
C PRO A 88 -6.83 10.49 -21.10
#